data_AF-A0A924ILM3-F1
#
_entry.id   AF-A0A924ILM3-F1
#
_cell.length_a   1.000
_cell.length_b   1.000
_cell.length_c   1.000
_cell.angle_alpha   90.00
_cell.angle_beta   90.00
_cell.angle_gamma   90.00
#
_symmetry.space_group_name_H-M   'P 1'
#
loop_
_entity.id
_entity.type
_entity.pdbx_description
1 polymer ?
#
loop_
_entity_poly.entity_id
_entity_poly.type
_entity_poly.pdbx_seq_one_letter_code
_entity_poly.pdbx_strand_id
1 'polypeptide(L)'
;AGKSSLVQALMTHLRKNNVAGAVLAVDPSSPFTGGALLGDRVRMGGHGLDPNVFIRSMGSRGHQGGMSLATSLAARVLDAAGYQAIVIETAGVGQTELDIAQTADTTVLVLNPETGDEVQASKAGIMEIADLFIINKGDLPGSSAAMAYVRAMQELDPPRSWKAPVLLAQTQPQPAGIPAIWTAIQDHARHLADSGELVTRRTRQLRHDVLARLEADVHQFLRSALRDPVLWGPGAAEVLEKRSLDPLAAADRLKKGLPWHLLNEPDPPQM
;
A
#
# COMPACT_ATOMS: atom_id res chain seq x y z
N ALA A 1 -13.71 -7.64 -7.14
CA ALA A 1 -13.90 -6.17 -7.16
C ALA A 1 -13.81 -5.48 -8.54
N GLY A 2 -12.95 -5.86 -9.49
CA GLY A 2 -12.83 -5.11 -10.77
C GLY A 2 -12.12 -3.75 -10.62
N LYS A 3 -11.12 -3.68 -9.71
CA LYS A 3 -10.37 -2.47 -9.36
C LYS A 3 -9.68 -1.85 -10.57
N SER A 4 -8.96 -2.64 -11.37
CA SER A 4 -8.21 -2.12 -12.51
C SER A 4 -9.11 -1.48 -13.57
N SER A 5 -10.29 -2.06 -13.83
CA SER A 5 -11.28 -1.45 -14.72
C SER A 5 -11.83 -0.13 -14.16
N LEU A 6 -11.98 -0.03 -12.84
CA LEU A 6 -12.40 1.19 -12.17
C LEU A 6 -11.33 2.28 -12.23
N VAL A 7 -10.07 1.93 -11.98
CA VAL A 7 -8.92 2.83 -12.12
C VAL A 7 -8.80 3.34 -13.56
N GLN A 8 -8.95 2.47 -14.56
CA GLN A 8 -8.95 2.88 -15.97
C GLN A 8 -10.10 3.85 -16.30
N ALA A 9 -11.30 3.58 -15.81
CA ALA A 9 -12.45 4.46 -16.01
C ALA A 9 -12.23 5.83 -15.33
N LEU A 10 -11.65 5.83 -14.13
CA LEU A 10 -11.26 7.05 -13.42
C LEU A 10 -10.20 7.84 -14.19
N MET A 11 -9.12 7.21 -14.66
CA MET A 11 -8.09 7.88 -15.46
C MET A 11 -8.69 8.51 -16.72
N THR A 12 -9.59 7.80 -17.39
CA THR A 12 -10.30 8.33 -18.56
C THR A 12 -11.13 9.57 -18.20
N HIS A 13 -11.82 9.56 -17.05
CA HIS A 13 -12.56 10.71 -16.56
C HIS A 13 -11.62 11.90 -16.23
N LEU A 14 -10.50 11.65 -15.55
CA LEU A 14 -9.52 12.69 -15.24
C LEU A 14 -8.97 13.36 -16.50
N ARG A 15 -8.59 12.55 -17.50
CA ARG A 15 -8.04 13.07 -18.76
C ARG A 15 -9.06 13.88 -19.57
N LYS A 16 -10.33 13.48 -19.58
CA LYS A 16 -11.43 14.29 -20.16
C LYS A 16 -11.59 15.65 -19.48
N ASN A 17 -11.14 15.79 -18.23
CA ASN A 17 -11.16 17.03 -17.46
C ASN A 17 -9.77 17.68 -17.35
N ASN A 18 -8.82 17.32 -18.22
CA ASN A 18 -7.44 17.84 -18.26
C ASN A 18 -6.62 17.65 -16.98
N VAL A 19 -7.00 16.72 -16.11
CA VAL A 19 -6.26 16.39 -14.88
C VAL A 19 -5.18 15.36 -15.21
N ALA A 20 -3.91 15.65 -14.89
CA ALA A 20 -2.82 14.69 -15.06
C ALA A 20 -2.91 13.58 -14.00
N GLY A 21 -2.84 12.32 -14.45
CA GLY A 21 -3.06 11.14 -13.60
C GLY A 21 -1.89 10.17 -13.64
N ALA A 22 -1.54 9.57 -12.51
CA ALA A 22 -0.55 8.51 -12.43
C ALA A 22 -1.12 7.29 -11.71
N VAL A 23 -0.68 6.10 -12.11
CA VAL A 23 -1.07 4.84 -11.48
C VAL A 23 0.17 4.01 -11.15
N LEU A 24 0.30 3.68 -9.86
CA LEU A 24 1.28 2.76 -9.32
C LEU A 24 0.57 1.47 -8.92
N ALA A 25 0.66 0.43 -9.76
CA ALA A 25 0.09 -0.88 -9.46
C ALA A 25 1.08 -1.69 -8.61
N VAL A 26 0.74 -1.98 -7.35
CA VAL A 26 1.59 -2.75 -6.45
C VAL A 26 1.24 -4.22 -6.55
N ASP A 27 2.13 -4.99 -7.18
CA ASP A 27 2.02 -6.44 -7.35
C ASP A 27 3.00 -7.18 -6.41
N PRO A 28 2.73 -8.45 -6.07
CA PRO A 28 3.72 -9.27 -5.39
C PRO A 28 5.03 -9.31 -6.18
N SER A 29 6.16 -9.33 -5.48
CA SER A 29 7.45 -9.47 -6.17
C SER A 29 7.71 -10.89 -6.64
N SER A 30 8.28 -11.00 -7.84
CA SER A 30 8.88 -12.24 -8.34
C SER A 30 9.94 -12.72 -7.38
N PRO A 31 9.88 -13.99 -6.92
CA PRO A 31 10.88 -14.55 -6.00
C PRO A 31 12.27 -14.68 -6.65
N PHE A 32 12.35 -14.60 -7.99
CA PHE A 32 13.60 -14.74 -8.73
C PHE A 32 14.22 -13.41 -9.15
N THR A 33 13.40 -12.43 -9.56
CA THR A 33 13.89 -11.15 -10.12
C THR A 33 13.64 -9.96 -9.21
N GLY A 34 12.81 -10.09 -8.17
CA GLY A 34 12.41 -8.99 -7.28
C GLY A 34 11.49 -7.94 -7.93
N GLY A 35 11.29 -7.97 -9.25
CA GLY A 35 10.34 -7.12 -9.98
C GLY A 35 8.89 -7.52 -9.75
N ALA A 36 7.93 -6.69 -10.20
CA ALA A 36 6.51 -7.01 -10.16
C ALA A 36 6.22 -8.31 -10.95
N LEU A 37 5.55 -9.28 -10.32
CA LEU A 37 5.23 -10.59 -10.94
C LEU A 37 4.40 -10.47 -12.21
N LEU A 38 3.51 -9.48 -12.26
CA LEU A 38 2.59 -9.30 -13.37
C LEU A 38 3.10 -8.33 -14.44
N GLY A 39 4.30 -7.77 -14.27
CA GLY A 39 4.91 -6.83 -15.22
C GLY A 39 4.02 -5.61 -15.48
N ASP A 40 4.44 -4.72 -16.39
CA ASP A 40 3.59 -3.61 -16.84
C ASP A 40 2.27 -4.19 -17.37
N ARG A 41 1.20 -4.04 -16.58
CA ARG A 41 -0.15 -4.43 -17.00
C ARG A 41 -0.40 -3.71 -18.32
N VAL A 42 -0.51 -4.50 -19.37
CA VAL A 42 -0.66 -4.08 -20.76
C VAL A 42 -1.67 -2.94 -20.85
N ARG A 43 -1.14 -1.71 -20.87
CA ARG A 43 -1.73 -0.46 -21.36
C ARG A 43 -3.22 -0.32 -21.01
N MET A 44 -3.56 0.11 -19.78
CA MET A 44 -4.94 0.44 -19.36
C MET A 44 -5.67 1.25 -20.44
N GLY A 45 -6.48 0.54 -21.23
CA GLY A 45 -6.82 0.82 -22.63
C GLY A 45 -6.92 2.29 -23.04
N GLY A 46 -5.97 2.71 -23.89
CA GLY A 46 -5.98 4.01 -24.58
C GLY A 46 -4.98 5.05 -24.08
N HIS A 47 -4.51 4.95 -22.83
CA HIS A 47 -3.69 6.01 -22.22
C HIS A 47 -2.17 5.83 -22.36
N GLY A 48 -1.70 4.73 -22.93
CA GLY A 48 -0.26 4.42 -23.00
C GLY A 48 0.58 5.40 -23.83
N LEU A 49 -0.04 6.32 -24.56
CA LEU A 49 0.61 7.39 -25.32
C LEU A 49 0.21 8.80 -24.82
N ASP A 50 -0.63 8.91 -23.78
CA ASP A 50 -0.99 10.20 -23.21
C ASP A 50 0.15 10.68 -22.31
N PRO A 51 0.85 11.78 -22.64
CA PRO A 51 1.99 12.27 -21.86
C PRO A 51 1.59 12.71 -20.44
N ASN A 52 0.30 12.94 -20.18
CA ASN A 52 -0.22 13.30 -18.87
C ASN A 52 -0.78 12.09 -18.10
N VAL A 53 -0.52 10.88 -18.60
CA VAL A 53 -0.80 9.63 -17.89
C VAL A 53 0.49 8.84 -17.69
N PHE A 54 0.81 8.55 -16.43
CA PHE A 54 1.92 7.67 -16.08
C PHE A 54 1.38 6.38 -15.47
N ILE A 55 1.85 5.22 -15.93
CA ILE A 55 1.42 3.93 -15.39
C ILE A 55 2.67 3.10 -15.17
N ARG A 56 2.81 2.51 -13.98
CA ARG A 56 3.92 1.62 -13.67
C ARG A 56 3.52 0.56 -12.66
N SER A 57 3.96 -0.67 -12.91
CA SER A 57 3.88 -1.75 -11.93
C SER A 57 5.09 -1.73 -10.98
N MET A 58 4.82 -1.90 -9.69
CA MET A 58 5.76 -1.87 -8.58
C MET A 58 5.75 -3.22 -7.86
N GLY A 59 6.92 -3.81 -7.64
CA GLY A 59 7.05 -5.04 -6.84
C GLY A 59 7.21 -4.72 -5.36
N SER A 60 6.64 -5.55 -4.47
CA SER A 60 6.76 -5.42 -3.00
C SER A 60 8.18 -5.63 -2.43
N ARG A 61 9.09 -6.21 -3.22
CA ARG A 61 10.52 -6.48 -2.95
C ARG A 61 10.82 -7.15 -1.61
N GLY A 62 9.93 -8.04 -1.15
CA GLY A 62 10.14 -8.82 0.07
C GLY A 62 10.10 -8.00 1.37
N HIS A 63 9.51 -6.80 1.34
CA HIS A 63 9.20 -6.05 2.57
C HIS A 63 8.12 -6.80 3.36
N GLN A 64 8.38 -7.06 4.65
CA GLN A 64 7.35 -7.52 5.59
C GLN A 64 6.45 -6.32 5.87
N GLY A 65 5.24 -6.31 5.32
CA GLY A 65 4.38 -5.11 5.31
C GLY A 65 4.03 -4.59 3.90
N GLY A 66 4.05 -5.46 2.88
CA GLY A 66 3.18 -5.30 1.71
C GLY A 66 3.55 -4.25 0.66
N MET A 67 3.75 -3.01 1.06
CA MET A 67 4.05 -1.87 0.21
C MET A 67 5.54 -1.57 0.26
N SER A 68 6.18 -1.50 -0.90
CA SER A 68 7.60 -1.16 -0.95
C SER A 68 7.79 0.33 -0.65
N LEU A 69 8.83 0.69 0.11
CA LEU A 69 9.29 2.09 0.23
C LEU A 69 9.45 2.77 -1.15
N ALA A 70 9.81 1.99 -2.17
CA ALA A 70 9.92 2.48 -3.54
C ALA A 70 8.58 2.98 -4.11
N THR A 71 7.44 2.42 -3.70
CA THR A 71 6.10 2.90 -4.09
C THR A 71 5.83 4.28 -3.49
N SER A 72 6.05 4.45 -2.18
CA SER A 72 5.88 5.75 -1.51
C SER A 72 6.79 6.83 -2.12
N LEU A 73 8.06 6.50 -2.37
CA LEU A 73 9.00 7.42 -3.02
C LEU A 73 8.61 7.74 -4.46
N ALA A 74 8.13 6.76 -5.23
CA ALA A 74 7.63 7.00 -6.58
C ALA A 74 6.42 7.94 -6.58
N ALA A 75 5.49 7.78 -5.63
CA ALA A 75 4.36 8.70 -5.49
C ALA A 75 4.83 10.13 -5.21
N ARG A 76 5.81 10.33 -4.31
CA ARG A 76 6.40 11.66 -4.04
C ARG A 76 7.07 12.28 -5.28
N VAL A 77 7.78 11.47 -6.07
CA VAL A 77 8.39 11.93 -7.33
C VAL A 77 7.32 12.36 -8.34
N LEU A 78 6.22 11.60 -8.45
CA LEU A 78 5.12 11.93 -9.34
C LEU A 78 4.38 13.21 -8.91
N ASP A 79 4.19 13.40 -7.60
CA ASP A 79 3.62 14.62 -7.03
C ASP A 79 4.50 15.84 -7.39
N ALA A 80 5.82 15.73 -7.15
CA ALA A 80 6.79 16.76 -7.53
C ALA A 80 6.88 16.99 -9.05
N ALA A 81 6.58 15.97 -9.87
CA ALA A 81 6.53 16.08 -11.32
C ALA A 81 5.21 16.70 -11.85
N GLY A 82 4.27 17.05 -10.96
CA GLY A 82 3.03 17.75 -11.32
C GLY A 82 1.84 16.85 -11.65
N TYR A 83 1.91 15.54 -11.35
CA TYR A 83 0.74 14.67 -11.44
C TYR A 83 -0.24 15.00 -10.31
N GLN A 84 -1.47 15.37 -10.67
CA GLN A 84 -2.47 15.87 -9.72
C GLN A 84 -3.25 14.75 -9.02
N ALA A 85 -3.33 13.57 -9.65
CA ALA A 85 -3.98 12.41 -9.08
C ALA A 85 -3.05 11.19 -9.20
N ILE A 86 -2.63 10.63 -8.07
CA ILE A 86 -1.74 9.48 -8.02
C ILE A 86 -2.50 8.34 -7.36
N VAL A 87 -2.82 7.32 -8.15
CA VAL A 87 -3.56 6.14 -7.70
C VAL A 87 -2.58 5.02 -7.40
N ILE A 88 -2.61 4.53 -6.17
CA ILE A 88 -1.88 3.32 -5.77
C ILE A 88 -2.89 2.17 -5.76
N GLU A 89 -2.73 1.22 -6.69
CA GLU A 89 -3.62 0.06 -6.81
C GLU A 89 -2.96 -1.18 -6.22
N THR A 90 -3.65 -1.90 -5.33
CA THR A 90 -3.12 -3.13 -4.74
C THR A 90 -3.56 -4.38 -5.51
N ALA A 91 -2.64 -5.33 -5.68
CA ALA A 91 -2.93 -6.63 -6.27
C ALA A 91 -3.74 -7.57 -5.36
N GLY A 92 -3.85 -7.25 -4.06
CA GLY A 92 -4.70 -7.98 -3.10
C GLY A 92 -4.07 -9.23 -2.48
N VAL A 93 -2.78 -9.52 -2.71
CA VAL A 93 -2.08 -10.66 -2.09
C VAL A 93 -0.81 -10.17 -1.40
N GLY A 94 -0.64 -10.51 -0.12
CA GLY A 94 0.58 -10.26 0.65
C GLY A 94 0.81 -8.81 1.07
N GLN A 95 -0.21 -7.95 0.98
CA GLN A 95 -0.19 -6.57 1.47
C GLN A 95 -1.17 -6.45 2.63
N THR A 96 -0.77 -5.78 3.72
CA THR A 96 -1.74 -5.48 4.77
C THR A 96 -2.48 -4.21 4.39
N GLU A 97 -3.74 -4.15 4.78
CA GLU A 97 -4.60 -3.02 4.49
C GLU A 97 -4.15 -1.77 5.26
N LEU A 98 -3.50 -1.98 6.40
CA LEU A 98 -2.86 -0.94 7.18
C LEU A 98 -1.73 -0.23 6.40
N ASP A 99 -0.93 -0.97 5.63
CA ASP A 99 0.18 -0.39 4.85
C ASP A 99 -0.33 0.55 3.75
N ILE A 100 -1.48 0.21 3.14
CA ILE A 100 -2.14 1.03 2.13
C ILE A 100 -2.58 2.37 2.73
N ALA A 101 -3.26 2.31 3.88
CA ALA A 101 -3.73 3.49 4.60
C ALA A 101 -2.58 4.39 5.10
N GLN A 102 -1.40 3.80 5.31
CA GLN A 102 -0.20 4.52 5.71
C GLN A 102 0.59 5.12 4.55
N THR A 103 0.11 5.03 3.31
CA THR A 103 0.81 5.57 2.13
C THR A 103 -0.04 6.51 1.28
N ALA A 104 -1.36 6.40 1.34
CA ALA A 104 -2.26 7.28 0.60
C ALA A 104 -2.86 8.38 1.49
N ASP A 105 -3.18 9.53 0.88
CA ASP A 105 -3.96 10.57 1.56
C ASP A 105 -5.43 10.14 1.71
N THR A 106 -5.99 9.47 0.68
CA THR A 106 -7.37 8.97 0.63
C THR A 106 -7.37 7.48 0.33
N THR A 107 -7.99 6.67 1.19
CA THR A 107 -8.11 5.21 1.01
C THR A 107 -9.50 4.85 0.49
N VAL A 108 -9.56 4.10 -0.61
CA VAL A 108 -10.81 3.72 -1.26
C VAL A 108 -10.97 2.19 -1.23
N LEU A 109 -12.02 1.71 -0.55
CA LEU A 109 -12.36 0.30 -0.54
C LEU A 109 -13.34 -0.04 -1.66
N VAL A 110 -12.95 -0.96 -2.55
CA VAL A 110 -13.78 -1.40 -3.69
C VAL A 110 -14.33 -2.79 -3.44
N LEU A 111 -15.65 -2.89 -3.36
CA LEU A 111 -16.44 -4.10 -3.10
C LEU A 111 -17.27 -4.47 -4.34
N ASN A 112 -17.86 -5.66 -4.35
CA ASN A 112 -18.85 -6.07 -5.35
C ASN A 112 -20.21 -6.35 -4.66
N PRO A 113 -21.31 -6.54 -5.39
CA PRO A 113 -22.61 -6.83 -4.77
C PRO A 113 -22.67 -8.19 -4.07
N GLU A 114 -21.87 -9.15 -4.56
CA GLU A 114 -21.82 -10.53 -4.07
C GLU A 114 -20.84 -10.73 -2.89
N THR A 115 -20.11 -9.70 -2.46
CA THR A 115 -19.06 -9.82 -1.42
C THR A 115 -19.60 -9.86 0.02
N GLY A 116 -20.85 -10.31 0.22
CA GLY A 116 -21.50 -10.35 1.55
C GLY A 116 -20.67 -11.08 2.62
N ASP A 117 -20.03 -12.19 2.25
CA ASP A 117 -19.17 -12.96 3.16
C ASP A 117 -17.78 -12.32 3.34
N GLU A 118 -17.22 -11.69 2.31
CA GLU A 118 -15.92 -11.00 2.38
C GLU A 118 -15.97 -9.77 3.30
N VAL A 119 -17.08 -9.03 3.32
CA VAL A 119 -17.24 -7.88 4.22
C VAL A 119 -17.39 -8.33 5.67
N GLN A 120 -18.02 -9.48 5.92
CA GLN A 120 -18.09 -10.07 7.27
C GLN A 120 -16.74 -10.61 7.76
N ALA A 121 -15.92 -11.18 6.86
CA ALA A 121 -14.57 -11.64 7.20
C ALA A 121 -13.58 -10.48 7.43
N SER A 122 -13.78 -9.35 6.74
CA SER A 122 -12.94 -8.15 6.77
C SER A 122 -13.25 -7.16 7.91
N LYS A 123 -14.15 -7.55 8.83
CA LYS A 123 -14.83 -6.66 9.76
C LYS A 123 -13.92 -5.99 10.80
N ALA A 124 -12.69 -6.48 10.99
CA ALA A 124 -11.69 -5.82 11.82
C ALA A 124 -10.55 -5.29 10.94
N GLY A 125 -10.38 -3.96 10.89
CA GLY A 125 -9.24 -3.31 10.24
C GLY A 125 -9.52 -2.66 8.87
N ILE A 126 -10.15 -3.34 7.91
CA ILE A 126 -10.27 -2.82 6.53
C ILE A 126 -11.38 -1.77 6.39
N MET A 127 -12.52 -1.99 7.04
CA MET A 127 -13.63 -1.03 7.06
C MET A 127 -13.22 0.26 7.79
N GLU A 128 -12.35 0.14 8.80
CA GLU A 128 -11.92 1.25 9.64
C GLU A 128 -10.92 2.19 8.95
N ILE A 129 -10.22 1.74 7.91
CA ILE A 129 -9.21 2.58 7.24
C ILE A 129 -9.74 3.29 5.99
N ALA A 130 -10.92 2.91 5.51
CA ALA A 130 -11.46 3.42 4.26
C ALA A 130 -12.10 4.80 4.45
N ASP A 131 -11.71 5.75 3.61
CA ASP A 131 -12.30 7.08 3.53
C ASP A 131 -13.46 7.12 2.54
N LEU A 132 -13.51 6.18 1.59
CA LEU A 132 -14.60 5.98 0.63
C LEU A 132 -14.86 4.49 0.40
N PHE A 133 -16.12 4.16 0.15
CA PHE A 133 -16.54 2.81 -0.23
C PHE A 133 -17.18 2.85 -1.61
N ILE A 134 -16.77 1.93 -2.48
CA ILE A 134 -17.31 1.78 -3.82
C ILE A 134 -17.84 0.37 -3.98
N ILE A 135 -19.15 0.24 -4.20
CA ILE A 135 -19.74 -1.01 -4.68
C ILE A 135 -19.66 -0.98 -6.21
N ASN A 136 -18.65 -1.64 -6.77
CA ASN A 136 -18.51 -1.78 -8.21
C ASN A 136 -19.50 -2.82 -8.75
N LYS A 137 -19.68 -2.88 -10.07
CA LYS A 137 -20.75 -3.68 -10.72
C LYS A 137 -22.14 -3.35 -10.17
N GLY A 138 -22.38 -2.06 -9.96
CA GLY A 138 -23.62 -1.53 -9.38
C GLY A 138 -24.89 -1.84 -10.20
N ASP A 139 -24.72 -2.24 -11.45
CA ASP A 139 -25.76 -2.75 -12.35
C ASP A 139 -26.26 -4.15 -11.99
N LEU A 140 -25.51 -4.94 -11.21
CA LEU A 140 -25.93 -6.28 -10.83
C LEU A 140 -26.98 -6.24 -9.71
N PRO A 141 -27.89 -7.24 -9.67
CA PRO A 141 -28.77 -7.44 -8.53
C PRO A 141 -27.99 -7.53 -7.21
N GLY A 142 -28.55 -6.96 -6.14
CA GLY A 142 -27.92 -6.95 -4.82
C GLY A 142 -27.01 -5.75 -4.54
N SER A 143 -26.70 -4.90 -5.53
CA SER A 143 -25.84 -3.71 -5.34
C SER A 143 -26.39 -2.74 -4.28
N SER A 144 -27.72 -2.54 -4.30
CA SER A 144 -28.43 -1.73 -3.30
C SER A 144 -28.38 -2.35 -1.91
N ALA A 145 -28.47 -3.68 -1.82
CA ALA A 145 -28.38 -4.40 -0.54
C ALA A 145 -26.96 -4.32 0.04
N ALA A 146 -25.92 -4.51 -0.78
CA ALA A 146 -24.52 -4.34 -0.39
C ALA A 146 -24.24 -2.91 0.08
N MET A 147 -24.76 -1.90 -0.61
CA MET A 147 -24.65 -0.50 -0.22
C MET A 147 -25.30 -0.23 1.14
N ALA A 148 -26.52 -0.73 1.36
CA ALA A 148 -27.23 -0.60 2.62
C ALA A 148 -26.48 -1.30 3.77
N TYR A 149 -25.92 -2.49 3.49
CA TYR A 149 -25.13 -3.25 4.45
C TYR A 149 -23.87 -2.49 4.90
N VAL A 150 -23.08 -1.94 3.96
CA VAL A 150 -21.89 -1.15 4.30
C VAL A 150 -22.27 0.07 5.14
N ARG A 151 -23.34 0.79 4.76
CA ARG A 151 -23.84 1.92 5.55
C ARG A 151 -24.22 1.50 6.96
N ALA A 152 -24.93 0.39 7.13
CA ALA A 152 -25.30 -0.13 8.44
C ALA A 152 -24.08 -0.48 9.31
N MET A 153 -23.00 -1.00 8.70
CA MET A 153 -21.74 -1.25 9.40
C MET A 153 -21.05 0.04 9.84
N GLN A 154 -21.06 1.08 9.01
CA GLN A 154 -20.49 2.39 9.37
C GLN A 154 -21.20 3.05 10.56
N GLU A 155 -22.50 2.81 10.75
CA GLU A 155 -23.25 3.33 11.90
C GLU A 155 -22.85 2.64 13.23
N LEU A 156 -22.14 1.51 13.17
CA LEU A 156 -21.57 0.85 14.34
C LEU A 156 -20.21 1.42 14.75
N ASP A 157 -19.54 2.14 13.84
CA ASP A 157 -18.24 2.73 14.11
C ASP A 157 -18.38 3.98 14.98
N PRO A 158 -17.37 4.31 15.80
CA PRO A 158 -17.32 5.59 16.51
C PRO A 158 -17.42 6.76 15.52
N PRO A 159 -18.10 7.86 15.88
CA PRO A 159 -18.25 9.00 15.00
C PRO A 159 -16.88 9.57 14.61
N ARG A 160 -16.70 9.81 13.31
CA ARG A 160 -15.50 10.41 12.71
C ARG A 160 -15.80 11.80 12.19
N SER A 161 -14.77 12.62 12.07
CA SER A 161 -14.83 13.94 11.41
C SER A 161 -15.29 13.82 9.95
N TRP A 162 -14.87 12.76 9.26
CA TRP A 162 -15.27 12.42 7.90
C TRP A 162 -16.21 11.21 7.87
N LYS A 163 -17.43 11.39 7.34
CA LYS A 163 -18.35 10.30 7.06
C LYS A 163 -18.09 9.73 5.68
N ALA A 164 -17.41 8.59 5.63
CA ALA A 164 -17.01 7.95 4.37
C ALA A 164 -18.22 7.64 3.46
N PRO A 165 -18.32 8.21 2.26
CA PRO A 165 -19.45 7.95 1.37
C PRO A 165 -19.39 6.53 0.82
N VAL A 166 -20.56 5.91 0.70
CA VAL A 166 -20.74 4.65 -0.03
C VAL A 166 -21.36 4.97 -1.38
N LEU A 167 -20.67 4.61 -2.47
CA LEU A 167 -21.03 4.95 -3.84
C LEU A 167 -21.19 3.70 -4.70
N LEU A 168 -22.03 3.77 -5.71
CA LEU A 168 -22.14 2.74 -6.74
C LEU A 168 -21.26 3.11 -7.93
N ALA A 169 -20.61 2.11 -8.51
CA ALA A 169 -19.88 2.24 -9.76
C ALA A 169 -20.24 1.10 -10.72
N GLN A 170 -20.22 1.42 -12.00
CA GLN A 170 -20.25 0.43 -13.06
C GLN A 170 -19.11 0.79 -14.00
N THR A 171 -18.27 -0.18 -14.36
CA THR A 171 -17.14 0.05 -15.28
C THR A 171 -17.39 -0.50 -16.67
N GLN A 172 -18.35 -1.43 -16.81
CA GLN A 172 -18.70 -2.10 -18.06
C GLN A 172 -20.21 -2.43 -18.09
N PRO A 173 -20.83 -2.53 -19.29
CA PRO A 173 -20.26 -2.19 -20.60
C PRO A 173 -20.04 -0.67 -20.77
N GLN A 174 -20.81 0.17 -20.07
CA GLN A 174 -20.61 1.62 -20.04
C GLN A 174 -20.24 2.09 -18.62
N PRO A 175 -19.19 2.93 -18.48
CA PRO A 175 -18.85 3.49 -17.17
C PRO A 175 -19.93 4.41 -16.61
N ALA A 176 -20.34 4.18 -15.36
CA ALA A 176 -21.27 5.03 -14.60
C ALA A 176 -20.78 5.19 -13.15
N GLY A 177 -21.16 6.29 -12.50
CA GLY A 177 -20.76 6.61 -11.13
C GLY A 177 -19.35 7.21 -10.98
N ILE A 178 -18.51 7.17 -12.02
CA ILE A 178 -17.13 7.68 -11.99
C ILE A 178 -17.03 9.17 -11.62
N PRO A 179 -17.85 10.09 -12.17
CA PRO A 179 -17.78 11.50 -11.77
C PRO A 179 -18.07 11.71 -10.28
N ALA A 180 -19.05 11.00 -9.73
CA ALA A 180 -19.40 11.10 -8.31
C ALA A 180 -18.28 10.58 -7.40
N ILE A 181 -17.58 9.51 -7.82
CA ILE A 181 -16.39 9.01 -7.13
C ILE A 181 -15.29 10.08 -7.13
N TRP A 182 -15.02 10.69 -8.27
CA TRP A 182 -14.01 11.73 -8.35
C TRP A 182 -14.35 12.94 -7.45
N THR A 183 -15.59 13.42 -7.49
CA THR A 183 -16.06 14.48 -6.58
C THR A 183 -15.85 14.09 -5.12
N ALA A 184 -16.22 12.87 -4.72
CA ALA A 184 -16.05 12.42 -3.33
C ALA A 184 -14.58 12.34 -2.90
N ILE A 185 -13.67 11.95 -3.80
CA ILE A 185 -12.22 11.98 -3.55
C ILE A 185 -11.75 13.44 -3.34
N GLN A 186 -12.21 14.37 -4.17
CA GLN A 186 -11.88 15.79 -4.03
C GLN A 186 -12.43 16.40 -2.74
N ASP A 187 -13.65 16.04 -2.35
CA ASP A 187 -14.27 16.51 -1.11
C ASP A 187 -13.53 15.98 0.12
N HIS A 188 -13.09 14.72 0.10
CA HIS A 188 -12.25 14.18 1.17
C HIS A 188 -10.88 14.89 1.23
N ALA A 189 -10.24 15.12 0.08
CA ALA A 189 -8.99 15.87 0.03
C ALA A 189 -9.13 17.29 0.61
N ARG A 190 -10.25 17.96 0.32
CA ARG A 190 -10.59 19.27 0.90
C ARG A 190 -10.80 19.18 2.42
N HIS A 191 -11.57 18.18 2.88
CA HIS A 191 -11.75 17.91 4.31
C HIS A 191 -10.41 17.72 5.04
N LEU A 192 -9.49 16.94 4.49
CA LEU A 192 -8.17 16.73 5.08
C LEU A 192 -7.35 18.01 5.18
N ALA A 193 -7.45 18.88 4.17
CA ALA A 193 -6.77 20.17 4.17
C ALA A 193 -7.37 21.12 5.22
N ASP A 194 -8.70 21.25 5.24
CA ASP A 194 -9.43 22.19 6.11
C ASP A 194 -9.36 21.79 7.59
N SER A 195 -9.36 20.49 7.88
CA SER A 195 -9.26 19.95 9.25
C SER A 195 -7.82 19.89 9.78
N GLY A 196 -6.81 20.07 8.93
CA GLY A 196 -5.40 19.84 9.27
C GLY A 196 -5.00 18.37 9.38
N GLU A 197 -5.92 17.43 9.16
CA GLU A 197 -5.64 15.99 9.16
C GLU A 197 -4.63 15.58 8.08
N LEU A 198 -4.56 16.32 6.97
CA LEU A 198 -3.60 16.06 5.88
C LEU A 198 -2.15 16.08 6.39
N VAL A 199 -1.79 17.09 7.19
CA VAL A 199 -0.44 17.23 7.76
C VAL A 199 -0.14 16.07 8.72
N THR A 200 -1.13 15.69 9.52
CA THR A 200 -1.02 14.58 10.46
C THR A 200 -0.81 13.25 9.74
N ARG A 201 -1.60 12.97 8.70
CA ARG A 201 -1.46 11.77 7.86
C ARG A 201 -0.10 11.72 7.16
N ARG A 202 0.31 12.81 6.49
CA ARG A 202 1.61 12.86 5.79
C ARG A 202 2.80 12.76 6.73
N THR A 203 2.70 13.27 7.95
CA THR A 203 3.73 13.07 8.98
C THR A 203 3.83 11.61 9.40
N ARG A 204 2.69 10.91 9.53
CA ARG A 204 2.67 9.47 9.80
C ARG A 204 3.27 8.67 8.65
N GLN A 205 2.90 8.98 7.40
CA GLN A 205 3.48 8.39 6.19
C GLN A 205 5.02 8.56 6.18
N LEU A 206 5.52 9.76 6.48
CA LEU A 206 6.97 10.01 6.52
C LEU A 206 7.68 9.20 7.61
N ARG A 207 7.10 9.10 8.81
CA ARG A 207 7.65 8.26 9.88
C ARG A 207 7.70 6.79 9.48
N HIS A 208 6.66 6.30 8.82
CA HIS A 208 6.61 4.96 8.26
C HIS A 208 7.71 4.75 7.23
N ASP A 209 7.87 5.67 6.27
CA ASP A 209 8.93 5.61 5.25
C ASP A 209 10.34 5.59 5.86
N VAL A 210 10.59 6.38 6.91
CA VAL A 210 11.88 6.39 7.64
C VAL A 210 12.13 5.05 8.31
N LEU A 211 11.14 4.50 9.03
CA LEU A 211 11.29 3.19 9.69
C LEU A 211 11.55 2.09 8.66
N ALA A 212 10.76 2.05 7.58
CA ALA A 212 10.93 1.09 6.50
C ALA A 212 12.33 1.17 5.87
N ARG A 213 12.90 2.38 5.74
CA ARG A 213 14.27 2.56 5.27
C ARG A 213 15.30 1.99 6.24
N LEU A 214 15.17 2.30 7.53
CA LEU A 214 16.08 1.79 8.56
C LEU A 214 16.05 0.25 8.64
N GLU A 215 14.85 -0.34 8.60
CA GLU A 215 14.69 -1.80 8.57
C GLU A 215 15.35 -2.43 7.34
N ALA A 216 15.20 -1.81 6.17
CA ALA A 216 15.85 -2.26 4.94
C ALA A 216 17.39 -2.21 5.05
N ASP A 217 17.93 -1.11 5.59
CA ASP A 217 19.38 -0.94 5.78
C ASP A 217 19.93 -1.97 6.79
N VAL A 218 19.25 -2.20 7.91
CA VAL A 218 19.62 -3.24 8.90
C VAL A 218 19.55 -4.63 8.29
N HIS A 219 18.50 -4.94 7.54
CA HIS A 219 18.35 -6.24 6.90
C HIS A 219 19.43 -6.49 5.83
N GLN A 220 19.80 -5.46 5.06
CA GLN A 220 20.93 -5.53 4.12
C GLN A 220 22.26 -5.73 4.84
N PHE A 221 22.48 -5.03 5.95
CA PHE A 221 23.65 -5.18 6.80
C PHE A 221 23.75 -6.60 7.35
N LEU A 222 22.68 -7.14 7.94
CA LEU A 222 22.64 -8.52 8.46
C LEU A 222 22.93 -9.53 7.34
N ARG A 223 22.32 -9.40 6.15
CA ARG A 223 22.60 -10.28 5.01
C ARG A 223 24.05 -10.24 4.54
N SER A 224 24.67 -9.06 4.60
CA SER A 224 26.08 -8.88 4.25
C SER A 224 26.97 -9.49 5.32
N ALA A 225 26.65 -9.25 6.60
CA ALA A 225 27.33 -9.85 7.73
C ALA A 225 27.27 -11.38 7.65
N LEU A 226 26.13 -11.97 7.26
CA LEU A 226 26.00 -13.43 7.07
C LEU A 226 27.03 -14.02 6.08
N ARG A 227 27.63 -13.20 5.21
CA ARG A 227 28.60 -13.60 4.19
C ARG A 227 30.04 -13.18 4.52
N ASP A 228 30.25 -12.41 5.57
CA ASP A 228 31.55 -11.84 5.94
C ASP A 228 32.31 -12.79 6.88
N PRO A 229 33.42 -13.42 6.43
CA PRO A 229 34.19 -14.36 7.27
C PRO A 229 34.78 -13.70 8.52
N VAL A 230 35.00 -12.38 8.51
CA VAL A 230 35.59 -11.62 9.63
C VAL A 230 34.57 -11.45 10.75
N LEU A 231 33.30 -11.15 10.42
CA LEU A 231 32.24 -10.91 11.41
C LEU A 231 31.77 -12.18 12.12
N TRP A 232 31.93 -13.36 11.50
CA TRP A 232 31.60 -14.64 12.13
C TRP A 232 32.78 -15.39 12.77
N GLY A 233 33.99 -14.94 12.48
CA GLY A 233 35.24 -15.64 12.80
C GLY A 233 35.47 -16.89 11.92
N PRO A 234 36.65 -17.52 12.04
CA PRO A 234 36.98 -18.73 11.29
C PRO A 234 35.99 -19.87 11.58
N GLY A 235 35.55 -20.56 10.52
CA GLY A 235 34.66 -21.74 10.59
C GLY A 235 33.16 -21.49 10.38
N ALA A 236 32.73 -20.26 10.06
CA ALA A 236 31.31 -19.91 9.93
C ALA A 236 30.60 -20.54 8.73
N ALA A 237 31.26 -20.52 7.56
CA ALA A 237 30.79 -21.23 6.39
C ALA A 237 30.74 -22.74 6.66
N GLU A 238 31.76 -23.29 7.34
CA GLU A 238 31.79 -24.69 7.77
C GLU A 238 30.67 -25.05 8.74
N VAL A 239 30.25 -24.14 9.63
CA VAL A 239 29.15 -24.38 10.58
C VAL A 239 27.81 -24.53 9.86
N LEU A 240 27.54 -23.68 8.88
CA LEU A 240 26.31 -23.74 8.08
C LEU A 240 26.35 -24.91 7.08
N GLU A 241 27.50 -25.18 6.46
CA GLU A 241 27.69 -26.28 5.51
C GLU A 241 27.71 -27.66 6.20
N LYS A 242 28.33 -27.78 7.37
CA LYS A 242 28.42 -29.05 8.13
C LYS A 242 27.26 -29.25 9.12
N ARG A 243 26.32 -28.28 9.22
CA ARG A 243 25.20 -28.28 10.18
C ARG A 243 25.63 -28.50 11.63
N SER A 244 26.85 -28.08 11.99
CA SER A 244 27.48 -28.40 13.27
C SER A 244 27.12 -27.45 14.41
N LEU A 245 26.29 -26.44 14.14
CA LEU A 245 25.78 -25.49 15.14
C LEU A 245 24.30 -25.24 14.85
N ASP A 246 23.48 -25.19 15.89
CA ASP A 246 22.07 -24.88 15.72
C ASP A 246 21.87 -23.39 15.34
N PRO A 247 20.75 -23.03 14.66
CA PRO A 247 20.51 -21.67 14.20
C PRO A 247 20.48 -20.60 15.30
N LEU A 248 20.07 -20.93 16.53
CA LEU A 248 20.00 -19.97 17.63
C LEU A 248 21.40 -19.64 18.15
N ALA A 249 22.22 -20.66 18.38
CA ALA A 249 23.63 -20.47 18.76
C ALA A 249 24.42 -19.71 17.67
N ALA A 250 24.11 -19.95 16.39
CA ALA A 250 24.71 -19.23 15.27
C ALA A 250 24.35 -17.74 15.29
N ALA A 251 23.07 -17.41 15.55
CA ALA A 251 22.61 -16.04 15.67
C ALA A 251 23.26 -15.32 16.88
N ASP A 252 23.37 -15.98 18.03
CA ASP A 252 24.00 -15.39 19.22
C ASP A 252 25.51 -15.15 19.05
N ARG A 253 26.20 -15.99 18.27
CA ARG A 253 27.60 -15.75 17.89
C ARG A 253 27.74 -14.54 16.98
N LEU A 254 26.86 -14.40 15.98
CA LEU A 254 26.84 -13.23 15.09
C LEU A 254 26.64 -11.93 15.89
N LYS A 255 25.69 -11.91 16.83
CA LYS A 255 25.40 -10.73 17.68
C LYS A 255 26.64 -10.18 18.39
N LYS A 256 27.54 -11.05 18.85
CA LYS A 256 28.79 -10.65 19.54
C LYS A 256 29.79 -9.95 18.62
N GLY A 257 29.75 -10.22 17.32
CA GLY A 257 30.62 -9.60 16.30
C GLY A 257 30.04 -8.31 15.71
N LEU A 258 28.74 -8.04 15.90
CA LEU A 258 28.11 -6.82 15.42
C LEU A 258 28.34 -5.66 16.42
N PRO A 259 28.53 -4.42 15.95
CA PRO A 259 28.74 -3.25 16.82
C PRO A 259 27.43 -2.79 17.48
N TRP A 260 26.71 -3.70 18.14
CA TRP A 260 25.40 -3.45 18.76
C TRP A 260 25.48 -2.44 19.92
N HIS A 261 26.67 -2.24 20.48
CA HIS A 261 26.96 -1.19 21.48
C HIS A 261 26.68 0.24 20.97
N LEU A 262 26.52 0.43 19.66
CA LEU A 262 26.14 1.72 19.06
C LEU A 262 24.62 1.95 19.03
N LEU A 263 23.80 0.93 19.32
CA LEU A 263 22.34 0.97 19.30
C LEU A 263 21.70 0.87 20.70
N ASN A 264 22.50 0.59 21.73
CA ASN A 264 22.04 0.59 23.12
C ASN A 264 22.25 2.00 23.73
N GLU A 265 21.26 2.51 24.46
CA GLU A 265 21.52 3.61 25.40
C GLU A 265 22.61 3.17 26.39
N PRO A 266 23.48 4.10 26.83
CA PRO A 266 24.47 3.77 27.86
C PRO A 266 23.76 3.20 29.08
N ASP A 267 24.34 2.16 29.69
CA ASP A 267 23.81 1.58 30.93
C ASP A 267 23.47 2.70 31.93
N PRO A 268 22.29 2.67 32.57
CA PRO A 268 21.98 3.65 33.60
C PRO A 268 23.10 3.60 34.66
N PRO A 269 23.54 4.75 35.17
CA PRO A 269 24.67 4.82 36.08
C PRO A 269 24.43 3.88 37.26
N GLN A 270 25.36 2.94 37.45
CA GLN A 270 25.31 2.00 38.57
C GLN A 270 25.41 2.80 39.88
N MET A 271 24.42 2.63 40.76
CA MET A 271 24.44 3.15 42.14
C MET A 271 25.41 2.36 43.01
#